data_AF-A0A957D0B7-F1
#
_entry.id   AF-A0A957D0B7-F1
#
_cell.length_a   1.000
_cell.length_b   1.000
_cell.length_c   1.000
_cell.angle_alpha   90.00
_cell.angle_beta   90.00
_cell.angle_gamma   90.00
#
_symmetry.space_group_name_H-M   'P 1'
#
loop_
_entity.id
_entity.type
_entity.pdbx_description
1 polymer ?
#
loop_
_entity_poly.entity_id
_entity_poly.type
_entity_poly.pdbx_seq_one_letter_code
_entity_poly.pdbx_strand_id
1 'polypeptide(L)'
;EREPFSGYVRGLFSGGTLAYEALLGFGAVLNPIYTNIPIRADQALTNLTQSQANTILDMGEDAFTQGRLHPMLDNDLRIRRMKQEIADPDVGFIVLDVVLGEGAHPNPAAELAPIIAKADHAGKRVIAIVVGTDQDPQDLNGQIEQLAAAGAAVFSETNEAVDYVFNRLHSPTDGTYPSVSLSAFGKGLTAVNVGLESFYESIVAQGGTAVQVDWRPPAGGNERLMGILAKLKQKD
;
A
#
# COMPACT_ATOMS: atom_id res chain seq x y z
N GLU A 1 -2.52 17.83 -13.98
CA GLU A 1 -2.00 16.44 -14.10
C GLU A 1 -0.94 16.26 -13.01
N ARG A 2 -0.89 15.09 -12.33
CA ARG A 2 0.14 14.84 -11.30
C ARG A 2 1.43 14.42 -12.02
N GLU A 3 2.55 15.05 -11.72
CA GLU A 3 3.83 14.66 -12.33
C GLU A 3 4.20 13.23 -11.91
N PRO A 4 4.47 12.33 -12.86
CA PRO A 4 4.87 10.97 -12.54
C PRO A 4 6.27 10.96 -11.91
N PHE A 5 6.45 10.08 -10.94
CA PHE A 5 7.70 9.87 -10.23
C PHE A 5 8.30 8.53 -10.63
N SER A 6 9.61 8.50 -10.84
CA SER A 6 10.36 7.29 -11.17
C SER A 6 11.09 6.75 -9.96
N GLY A 7 11.34 5.44 -9.97
CA GLY A 7 12.14 4.76 -8.94
C GLY A 7 11.30 3.94 -7.98
N TYR A 8 11.99 3.19 -7.15
CA TYR A 8 11.41 2.23 -6.22
C TYR A 8 10.93 2.89 -4.92
N VAL A 9 10.02 2.20 -4.24
CA VAL A 9 9.50 2.57 -2.92
C VAL A 9 10.34 1.90 -1.81
N ARG A 10 10.67 2.67 -0.77
CA ARG A 10 11.39 2.22 0.44
C ARG A 10 10.59 2.54 1.70
N GLY A 11 9.95 1.55 2.29
CA GLY A 11 9.24 1.67 3.57
C GLY A 11 10.14 1.35 4.75
N LEU A 12 10.26 2.27 5.71
CA LEU A 12 11.07 2.12 6.91
C LEU A 12 10.17 2.30 8.14
N PHE A 13 9.52 1.23 8.57
CA PHE A 13 8.48 1.28 9.58
C PHE A 13 9.03 1.01 10.99
N SER A 14 8.49 1.72 11.98
CA SER A 14 8.76 1.53 13.40
C SER A 14 7.75 0.59 14.08
N GLY A 15 6.50 0.58 13.61
CA GLY A 15 5.44 -0.31 14.10
C GLY A 15 5.18 -1.46 13.15
N GLY A 16 5.30 -2.70 13.63
CA GLY A 16 5.18 -3.90 12.79
C GLY A 16 3.81 -4.10 12.13
N THR A 17 2.72 -3.76 12.82
CA THR A 17 1.37 -3.82 12.24
C THR A 17 1.22 -2.85 11.06
N LEU A 18 1.76 -1.63 11.18
CA LEU A 18 1.74 -0.65 10.09
C LEU A 18 2.64 -1.10 8.93
N ALA A 19 3.79 -1.71 9.23
CA ALA A 19 4.66 -2.31 8.22
C ALA A 19 3.94 -3.40 7.43
N TYR A 20 3.18 -4.27 8.13
CA TYR A 20 2.43 -5.35 7.53
C TYR A 20 1.23 -4.85 6.70
N GLU A 21 0.50 -3.85 7.19
CA GLU A 21 -0.58 -3.19 6.44
C GLU A 21 -0.03 -2.52 5.17
N ALA A 22 1.07 -1.78 5.29
CA ALA A 22 1.73 -1.15 4.14
C ALA A 22 2.23 -2.20 3.13
N LEU A 23 2.77 -3.34 3.58
CA LEU A 23 3.17 -4.44 2.72
C LEU A 23 1.98 -4.99 1.91
N LEU A 24 0.81 -5.16 2.53
CA LEU A 24 -0.41 -5.59 1.86
C LEU A 24 -0.89 -4.56 0.83
N GLY A 25 -0.97 -3.29 1.23
CA GLY A 25 -1.44 -2.21 0.37
C GLY A 25 -0.51 -1.95 -0.82
N PHE A 26 0.78 -1.74 -0.56
CA PHE A 26 1.77 -1.55 -1.63
C PHE A 26 1.96 -2.80 -2.47
N GLY A 27 1.89 -4.00 -1.88
CA GLY A 27 2.01 -5.27 -2.63
C GLY A 27 0.91 -5.51 -3.66
N ALA A 28 -0.22 -4.81 -3.55
CA ALA A 28 -1.30 -4.86 -4.54
C ALA A 28 -0.98 -4.05 -5.81
N VAL A 29 -0.08 -3.05 -5.72
CA VAL A 29 0.21 -2.10 -6.82
C VAL A 29 1.68 -2.07 -7.23
N LEU A 30 2.59 -2.62 -6.43
CA LEU A 30 4.02 -2.70 -6.69
C LEU A 30 4.47 -4.15 -6.85
N ASN A 31 5.23 -4.43 -7.90
CA ASN A 31 5.85 -5.72 -8.13
C ASN A 31 7.22 -5.54 -8.83
N PRO A 32 8.32 -6.13 -8.34
CA PRO A 32 8.46 -6.93 -7.12
C PRO A 32 8.49 -6.08 -5.84
N ILE A 33 8.15 -6.71 -4.71
CA ILE A 33 8.25 -6.14 -3.36
C ILE A 33 8.95 -7.11 -2.41
N TYR A 34 9.93 -6.60 -1.67
CA TYR A 34 10.75 -7.36 -0.72
C TYR A 34 10.58 -6.84 0.71
N THR A 35 10.77 -7.71 1.70
CA THR A 35 10.58 -7.38 3.12
C THR A 35 11.28 -8.37 4.06
N ASN A 36 11.42 -7.99 5.33
CA ASN A 36 11.81 -8.87 6.42
C ASN A 36 10.62 -9.57 7.10
N ILE A 37 9.38 -9.21 6.76
CA ILE A 37 8.14 -9.83 7.25
C ILE A 37 7.32 -10.44 6.09
N PRO A 38 7.88 -11.41 5.34
CA PRO A 38 7.28 -11.89 4.09
C PRO A 38 5.94 -12.61 4.31
N ILE A 39 4.95 -12.28 3.49
CA ILE A 39 3.69 -13.05 3.38
C ILE A 39 3.89 -14.26 2.48
N ARG A 40 4.69 -14.09 1.43
CA ARG A 40 5.09 -15.13 0.47
C ARG A 40 6.61 -15.29 0.46
N ALA A 41 7.06 -16.51 0.19
CA ALA A 41 8.49 -16.84 0.21
C ALA A 41 9.34 -16.03 -0.79
N ASP A 42 8.76 -15.59 -1.90
CA ASP A 42 9.42 -14.78 -2.94
C ASP A 42 9.69 -13.32 -2.51
N GLN A 43 9.08 -12.87 -1.41
CA GLN A 43 9.23 -11.51 -0.88
C GLN A 43 10.38 -11.39 0.13
N ALA A 44 10.98 -12.51 0.57
CA ALA A 44 12.00 -12.47 1.61
C ALA A 44 13.27 -11.76 1.13
N LEU A 45 13.76 -10.79 1.91
CA LEU A 45 15.07 -10.20 1.70
C LEU A 45 16.19 -11.18 2.05
N THR A 46 17.20 -11.26 1.19
CA THR A 46 18.41 -12.04 1.44
C THR A 46 19.38 -11.35 2.39
N ASN A 47 19.41 -10.01 2.39
CA ASN A 47 20.21 -9.19 3.29
C ASN A 47 19.36 -8.03 3.85
N LEU A 48 19.07 -8.05 5.15
CA LEU A 48 18.25 -7.04 5.82
C LEU A 48 18.88 -5.64 5.80
N THR A 49 20.19 -5.54 5.64
CA THR A 49 20.91 -4.26 5.59
C THR A 49 20.86 -3.58 4.22
N GLN A 50 20.30 -4.24 3.21
CA GLN A 50 20.24 -3.73 1.84
C GLN A 50 18.83 -3.87 1.28
N SER A 51 18.29 -2.79 0.72
CA SER A 51 16.99 -2.83 0.03
C SER A 51 17.16 -3.41 -1.37
N GLN A 52 16.11 -4.07 -1.87
CA GLN A 52 16.06 -4.63 -3.22
C GLN A 52 14.74 -4.23 -3.88
N ALA A 53 14.78 -3.71 -5.12
CA ALA A 53 13.59 -3.24 -5.86
C ALA A 53 12.65 -2.46 -4.93
N ASN A 54 11.31 -2.64 -4.90
CA ASN A 54 10.51 -2.06 -3.81
C ASN A 54 10.75 -2.83 -2.51
N THR A 55 10.93 -2.14 -1.39
CA THR A 55 11.23 -2.78 -0.09
C THR A 55 10.41 -2.15 1.03
N ILE A 56 9.79 -2.97 1.89
CA ILE A 56 9.13 -2.55 3.13
C ILE A 56 9.83 -3.25 4.30
N LEU A 57 10.34 -2.48 5.26
CA LEU A 57 11.00 -3.02 6.44
C LEU A 57 10.18 -2.71 7.69
N ASP A 58 9.93 -3.73 8.49
CA ASP A 58 9.66 -3.57 9.92
C ASP A 58 10.99 -3.45 10.65
N MET A 59 11.36 -2.24 11.05
CA MET A 59 12.61 -1.97 11.76
C MET A 59 12.49 -2.24 13.26
N GLY A 60 11.30 -2.56 13.78
CA GLY A 60 11.07 -2.93 15.17
C GLY A 60 11.47 -4.37 15.51
N GLU A 61 11.56 -5.23 14.49
CA GLU A 61 11.98 -6.62 14.62
C GLU A 61 13.36 -6.79 15.28
N ASP A 62 13.55 -7.89 16.01
CA ASP A 62 14.75 -8.20 16.79
C ASP A 62 16.04 -8.07 15.98
N ALA A 63 16.00 -8.42 14.69
CA ALA A 63 17.14 -8.32 13.79
C ALA A 63 17.71 -6.89 13.66
N PHE A 64 16.90 -5.86 13.95
CA PHE A 64 17.26 -4.45 13.86
C PHE A 64 17.50 -3.80 15.23
N THR A 65 16.95 -4.38 16.31
CA THR A 65 16.92 -3.77 17.65
C THR A 65 17.90 -4.41 18.63
N GLN A 66 18.67 -5.44 18.23
CA GLN A 66 19.73 -6.01 19.06
C GLN A 66 20.77 -4.96 19.51
N GLY A 67 20.79 -4.69 20.82
CA GLY A 67 21.69 -3.72 21.45
C GLY A 67 21.37 -2.26 21.13
N ARG A 68 20.13 -1.97 20.68
CA ARG A 68 19.66 -0.62 20.32
C ARG A 68 18.25 -0.39 20.87
N LEU A 69 17.86 0.87 20.96
CA LEU A 69 16.47 1.21 21.28
C LEU A 69 15.55 0.86 20.10
N HIS A 70 14.30 0.54 20.41
CA HIS A 70 13.27 0.28 19.42
C HIS A 70 13.01 1.57 18.59
N PRO A 71 12.73 1.49 17.28
CA PRO A 71 12.60 2.68 16.43
C PRO A 71 11.43 3.61 16.76
N MET A 72 10.47 3.15 17.57
CA MET A 72 9.42 4.02 18.14
C MET A 72 9.94 4.93 19.26
N LEU A 73 11.03 4.55 19.93
CA LEU A 73 11.66 5.29 21.03
C LEU A 73 12.78 6.22 20.54
N ASP A 74 13.46 5.85 19.46
CA ASP A 74 14.68 6.49 18.99
C ASP A 74 14.81 6.31 17.46
N ASN A 75 15.03 7.41 16.72
CA ASN A 75 15.06 7.34 15.26
C ASN A 75 16.47 7.13 14.67
N ASP A 76 17.53 6.89 15.46
CA ASP A 76 18.90 6.78 14.95
C ASP A 76 19.06 5.70 13.87
N LEU A 77 18.39 4.56 14.07
CA LEU A 77 18.41 3.47 13.10
C LEU A 77 17.71 3.88 11.80
N ARG A 78 16.52 4.50 11.91
CA ARG A 78 15.71 4.94 10.76
C ARG A 78 16.44 6.03 9.98
N ILE A 79 17.02 7.03 10.65
CA ILE A 79 17.79 8.11 10.04
C ILE A 79 19.01 7.55 9.30
N ARG A 80 19.73 6.57 9.89
CA ARG A 80 20.84 5.91 9.20
C ARG A 80 20.39 5.17 7.95
N ARG A 81 19.27 4.44 8.03
CA ARG A 81 18.73 3.72 6.87
C ARG A 81 18.23 4.70 5.80
N MET A 82 17.54 5.77 6.17
CA MET A 82 17.13 6.84 5.25
C MET A 82 18.32 7.43 4.48
N LYS A 83 19.47 7.67 5.14
CA LYS A 83 20.68 8.15 4.44
C LYS A 83 21.14 7.20 3.34
N GLN A 84 21.01 5.88 3.54
CA GLN A 84 21.33 4.89 2.53
C GLN A 84 20.35 4.95 1.36
N GLU A 85 19.04 5.03 1.64
CA GLU A 85 18.02 5.12 0.59
C GLU A 85 18.07 6.43 -0.20
N ILE A 86 18.45 7.54 0.44
CA ILE A 86 18.64 8.83 -0.23
C ILE A 86 19.81 8.77 -1.21
N ALA A 87 20.87 8.03 -0.87
CA ALA A 87 22.06 7.88 -1.71
C ALA A 87 21.85 6.92 -2.90
N ASP A 88 20.81 6.08 -2.86
CA ASP A 88 20.47 5.16 -3.95
C ASP A 88 19.76 5.94 -5.09
N PRO A 89 20.35 5.99 -6.31
CA PRO A 89 19.74 6.71 -7.43
C PRO A 89 18.40 6.10 -7.88
N ASP A 90 18.17 4.80 -7.63
CA ASP A 90 16.98 4.08 -8.07
C ASP A 90 15.78 4.27 -7.13
N VAL A 91 15.97 4.91 -5.97
CA VAL A 91 14.88 5.20 -5.03
C VAL A 91 14.10 6.42 -5.50
N GLY A 92 12.77 6.28 -5.57
CA GLY A 92 11.86 7.38 -5.83
C GLY A 92 11.15 7.87 -4.56
N PHE A 93 10.64 6.91 -3.79
CA PHE A 93 9.81 7.19 -2.63
C PHE A 93 10.40 6.59 -1.35
N ILE A 94 10.28 7.33 -0.25
CA ILE A 94 10.59 6.84 1.09
C ILE A 94 9.33 6.97 1.95
N VAL A 95 8.86 5.88 2.53
CA VAL A 95 7.66 5.82 3.37
C VAL A 95 8.06 5.58 4.81
N LEU A 96 7.53 6.40 5.71
CA LEU A 96 7.76 6.35 7.15
C LEU A 96 6.41 6.28 7.85
N ASP A 97 6.32 5.54 8.95
CA ASP A 97 5.32 5.76 9.99
C ASP A 97 5.87 6.69 11.08
N VAL A 98 5.00 7.47 11.71
CA VAL A 98 5.30 8.26 12.90
C VAL A 98 4.21 7.95 13.90
N VAL A 99 4.52 7.07 14.85
CA VAL A 99 3.60 6.63 15.90
C VAL A 99 3.80 7.49 17.14
N LEU A 100 2.72 8.11 17.60
CA LEU A 100 2.68 8.98 18.79
C LEU A 100 2.11 8.23 20.00
N GLY A 101 2.07 8.92 21.13
CA GLY A 101 1.51 8.41 22.38
C GLY A 101 2.54 8.10 23.44
N GLU A 102 2.05 7.60 24.57
CA GLU A 102 2.86 7.31 25.75
C GLU A 102 3.92 6.26 25.44
N GLY A 103 5.15 6.53 25.88
CA GLY A 103 6.28 5.65 25.61
C GLY A 103 6.78 5.66 24.16
N ALA A 104 6.36 6.59 23.30
CA ALA A 104 7.03 6.89 22.04
C ALA A 104 8.07 8.01 22.21
N HIS A 105 8.88 8.27 21.17
CA HIS A 105 9.80 9.40 21.15
C HIS A 105 9.05 10.72 21.46
N PRO A 106 9.60 11.65 22.27
CA PRO A 106 8.89 12.84 22.72
C PRO A 106 8.64 13.88 21.62
N ASN A 107 9.43 13.87 20.54
CA ASN A 107 9.21 14.74 19.38
C ASN A 107 9.83 14.12 18.11
N PRO A 108 9.21 13.08 17.52
CA PRO A 108 9.77 12.38 16.37
C PRO A 108 9.90 13.27 15.13
N ALA A 109 8.98 14.22 14.91
CA ALA A 109 9.04 15.14 13.76
C ALA A 109 10.29 16.01 13.80
N ALA A 110 10.67 16.58 14.95
CA ALA A 110 11.87 17.40 15.05
C ALA A 110 13.16 16.61 14.72
N GLU A 111 13.20 15.32 15.07
CA GLU A 111 14.35 14.45 14.81
C GLU A 111 14.43 14.00 13.34
N LEU A 112 13.27 13.72 12.73
CA LEU A 112 13.16 13.25 11.34
C LEU A 112 13.22 14.40 10.31
N ALA A 113 12.73 15.59 10.65
CA ALA A 113 12.65 16.73 9.72
C ALA A 113 13.97 17.04 8.99
N PRO A 114 15.16 17.04 9.63
CA PRO A 114 16.42 17.30 8.93
C PRO A 114 16.75 16.26 7.85
N ILE A 115 16.41 14.97 8.04
CA ILE A 115 16.68 13.94 7.05
C ILE A 115 15.61 13.91 5.95
N ILE A 116 14.37 14.26 6.27
CA ILE A 116 13.27 14.45 5.32
C ILE A 116 13.60 15.58 4.36
N ALA A 117 14.04 16.74 4.87
CA ALA A 117 14.45 17.86 4.04
C ALA A 117 15.60 17.47 3.10
N LYS A 118 16.59 16.70 3.58
CA LYS A 118 17.67 16.19 2.73
C LYS A 118 17.17 15.27 1.61
N ALA A 119 16.18 14.43 1.88
CA ALA A 119 15.56 13.57 0.88
C ALA A 119 14.86 14.40 -0.20
N ASP A 120 14.09 15.43 0.19
CA ASP A 120 13.39 16.32 -0.74
C ASP A 120 14.39 17.08 -1.65
N HIS A 121 15.48 17.62 -1.09
CA HIS A 121 16.56 18.25 -1.87
C HIS A 121 17.30 17.27 -2.81
N ALA A 122 17.34 15.98 -2.46
CA ALA A 122 17.90 14.93 -3.30
C ALA A 122 16.90 14.42 -4.36
N GLY A 123 15.73 15.06 -4.48
CA GLY A 123 14.69 14.68 -5.42
C GLY A 123 14.03 13.35 -5.06
N LYS A 124 13.92 13.03 -3.77
CA LYS A 124 13.19 11.85 -3.25
C LYS A 124 11.90 12.31 -2.59
N ARG A 125 10.78 11.64 -2.86
CA ARG A 125 9.50 11.99 -2.23
C ARG A 125 9.33 11.21 -0.92
N VAL A 126 9.27 11.93 0.20
CA VAL A 126 9.00 11.33 1.51
C VAL A 126 7.49 11.33 1.77
N ILE A 127 6.99 10.20 2.25
CA ILE A 127 5.64 10.02 2.77
C ILE A 127 5.72 9.68 4.26
N ALA A 128 4.94 10.36 5.10
CA ALA A 128 4.83 10.09 6.52
C ALA A 128 3.38 9.73 6.88
N ILE A 129 3.18 8.53 7.42
CA ILE A 129 1.90 8.07 7.97
C ILE A 129 1.94 8.37 9.47
N VAL A 130 1.22 9.38 9.92
CA VAL A 130 1.21 9.81 11.33
C VAL A 130 0.03 9.16 12.03
N VAL A 131 0.31 8.38 13.07
CA VAL A 131 -0.69 7.67 13.87
C VAL A 131 -0.62 8.15 15.30
N GLY A 132 -1.71 8.75 15.78
CA GLY A 132 -1.80 9.33 17.10
C GLY A 132 -3.11 10.10 17.29
N THR A 133 -3.26 10.75 18.42
CA THR A 133 -4.44 11.53 18.82
C THR A 133 -4.06 12.94 19.25
N ASP A 134 -5.04 13.82 19.32
CA ASP A 134 -4.90 15.18 19.86
C ASP A 134 -4.57 15.22 21.36
N GLN A 135 -4.75 14.10 22.06
CA GLN A 135 -4.44 13.96 23.49
C GLN A 135 -3.03 13.40 23.75
N ASP A 136 -2.29 13.03 22.70
CA ASP A 136 -0.95 12.50 22.86
C ASP A 136 0.06 13.59 23.28
N PRO A 137 1.08 13.26 24.09
CA PRO A 137 2.05 14.24 24.59
C PRO A 137 2.82 15.03 23.52
N GLN A 138 2.92 14.51 22.30
CA GLN A 138 3.76 15.03 21.22
C GLN A 138 3.10 16.15 20.39
N ASP A 139 1.83 16.47 20.62
CA ASP A 139 1.00 17.37 19.80
C ASP A 139 0.89 16.89 18.34
N LEU A 140 -0.17 16.13 18.03
CA LEU A 140 -0.41 15.56 16.70
C LEU A 140 -0.32 16.61 15.57
N ASN A 141 -0.94 17.78 15.74
CA ASN A 141 -0.94 18.81 14.70
C ASN A 141 0.45 19.42 14.54
N GLY A 142 1.14 19.69 15.65
CA GLY A 142 2.52 20.16 15.64
C GLY A 142 3.49 19.18 14.97
N GLN A 143 3.29 17.87 15.12
CA GLN A 143 4.06 16.85 14.41
C GLN A 143 3.80 16.89 12.90
N ILE A 144 2.52 16.95 12.49
CA ILE A 144 2.11 17.01 11.07
C ILE A 144 2.70 18.25 10.40
N GLU A 145 2.56 19.42 11.02
CA GLU A 145 3.05 20.69 10.48
C GLU A 145 4.57 20.67 10.28
N GLN A 146 5.33 20.15 11.24
CA GLN A 146 6.79 20.05 11.15
C GLN A 146 7.25 19.10 10.04
N LEU A 147 6.61 17.93 9.91
CA LEU A 147 6.93 16.97 8.84
C LEU A 147 6.60 17.53 7.46
N ALA A 148 5.44 18.18 7.31
CA ALA A 148 5.03 18.82 6.06
C ALA A 148 5.96 19.98 5.68
N ALA A 149 6.34 20.81 6.66
CA ALA A 149 7.31 21.90 6.45
C ALA A 149 8.69 21.39 6.02
N ALA A 150 9.07 20.18 6.43
CA ALA A 150 10.30 19.52 5.99
C ALA A 150 10.21 18.91 4.57
N GLY A 151 9.03 18.87 3.96
CA GLY A 151 8.81 18.37 2.60
C GLY A 151 8.12 17.01 2.49
N ALA A 152 7.68 16.42 3.61
CA ALA A 152 6.94 15.16 3.59
C ALA A 152 5.48 15.36 3.13
N ALA A 153 4.95 14.40 2.37
CA ALA A 153 3.51 14.22 2.21
C ALA A 153 2.99 13.45 3.43
N VAL A 154 2.10 14.07 4.22
CA VAL A 154 1.63 13.51 5.49
C VAL A 154 0.22 12.96 5.35
N PHE A 155 -0.02 11.75 5.85
CA PHE A 155 -1.32 11.06 5.85
C PHE A 155 -1.62 10.48 7.22
N SER A 156 -2.90 10.29 7.52
CA SER A 156 -3.35 9.60 8.75
C SER A 156 -3.63 8.11 8.52
N GLU A 157 -3.76 7.69 7.26
CA GLU A 157 -4.12 6.31 6.90
C GLU A 157 -3.15 5.74 5.86
N THR A 158 -2.85 4.44 6.01
CA THR A 158 -1.98 3.70 5.08
C THR A 158 -2.54 3.70 3.65
N ASN A 159 -3.86 3.56 3.48
CA ASN A 159 -4.49 3.54 2.16
C ASN A 159 -4.30 4.85 1.38
N GLU A 160 -4.40 6.00 2.05
CA GLU A 160 -4.17 7.30 1.41
C GLU A 160 -2.72 7.45 0.92
N ALA A 161 -1.75 6.92 1.69
CA ALA A 161 -0.35 6.88 1.29
C ALA A 161 -0.13 5.97 0.07
N VAL A 162 -0.80 4.81 0.03
CA VAL A 162 -0.76 3.90 -1.13
C VAL A 162 -1.35 4.57 -2.36
N ASP A 163 -2.53 5.19 -2.25
CA ASP A 163 -3.17 5.93 -3.34
C ASP A 163 -2.31 7.11 -3.82
N TYR A 164 -1.65 7.81 -2.90
CA TYR A 164 -0.76 8.92 -3.25
C TYR A 164 0.41 8.46 -4.13
N VAL A 165 1.03 7.33 -3.77
CA VAL A 165 2.14 6.73 -4.53
C VAL A 165 1.62 6.17 -5.85
N PHE A 166 0.55 5.37 -5.84
CA PHE A 166 -0.02 4.75 -7.03
C PHE A 166 -0.34 5.78 -8.12
N ASN A 167 -0.98 6.89 -7.75
CA ASN A 167 -1.33 7.97 -8.68
C ASN A 167 -0.13 8.77 -9.21
N ARG A 168 1.09 8.45 -8.79
CA ARG A 168 2.35 9.05 -9.24
C ARG A 168 3.30 8.01 -9.82
N LEU A 169 2.96 6.73 -9.78
CA LEU A 169 3.69 5.76 -10.58
C LEU A 169 3.48 6.10 -12.05
N HIS A 170 4.51 5.86 -12.85
CA HIS A 170 4.37 5.94 -14.29
C HIS A 170 3.26 4.98 -14.71
N SER A 171 2.33 5.46 -15.56
CA SER A 171 1.38 4.55 -16.19
C SER A 171 2.17 3.43 -16.86
N PRO A 172 1.80 2.15 -16.68
CA PRO A 172 2.49 1.06 -17.33
C PRO A 172 2.55 1.35 -18.84
N THR A 173 3.75 1.56 -19.35
CA THR A 173 3.98 1.98 -20.74
C THR A 173 3.71 0.87 -21.76
N ASP A 174 3.43 -0.36 -21.32
CA ASP A 174 3.53 -1.54 -22.18
C ASP A 174 2.20 -2.25 -22.50
N GLY A 175 1.09 -1.51 -22.44
CA GLY A 175 -0.16 -1.99 -22.97
C GLY A 175 -0.76 -1.03 -23.97
N THR A 176 -0.59 -1.29 -25.28
CA THR A 176 -1.58 -0.85 -26.28
C THR A 176 -2.88 -1.60 -26.00
N TYR A 177 -3.61 -1.17 -24.98
CA TYR A 177 -4.98 -1.58 -24.78
C TYR A 177 -5.87 -0.75 -25.71
N PRO A 178 -6.85 -1.36 -26.39
CA PRO A 178 -7.83 -0.58 -27.12
C PRO A 178 -8.54 0.34 -26.12
N SER A 179 -8.55 1.65 -26.39
CA SER A 179 -9.22 2.62 -25.53
C SER A 179 -10.70 2.26 -25.44
N VAL A 180 -11.23 2.09 -24.23
CA VAL A 180 -12.66 1.91 -24.03
C VAL A 180 -13.35 3.26 -24.24
N SER A 181 -14.15 3.37 -25.28
CA SER A 181 -14.91 4.59 -25.53
C SER A 181 -15.99 4.77 -24.47
N LEU A 182 -15.90 5.85 -23.69
CA LEU A 182 -16.93 6.19 -22.69
C LEU A 182 -18.31 6.46 -23.33
N SER A 183 -18.35 6.77 -24.63
CA SER A 183 -19.61 6.92 -25.36
C SER A 183 -20.45 5.63 -25.41
N ALA A 184 -19.83 4.46 -25.19
CA ALA A 184 -20.53 3.19 -25.06
C ALA A 184 -21.41 3.14 -23.79
N PHE A 185 -21.06 3.88 -22.74
CA PHE A 185 -21.82 3.94 -21.48
C PHE A 185 -22.86 5.07 -21.46
N GLY A 186 -22.84 5.98 -22.44
CA GLY A 186 -23.84 7.05 -22.58
C GLY A 186 -25.14 6.60 -23.27
N LYS A 187 -25.12 5.45 -23.94
CA LYS A 187 -26.32 4.79 -24.46
C LYS A 187 -26.78 3.82 -23.37
N GLY A 188 -28.02 3.98 -22.88
CA GLY A 188 -28.53 3.24 -21.72
C GLY A 188 -28.08 1.77 -21.67
N LEU A 189 -27.60 1.34 -20.51
CA LEU A 189 -27.03 0.02 -20.31
C LEU A 189 -28.12 -1.02 -20.07
N THR A 190 -27.90 -2.24 -20.57
CA THR A 190 -28.69 -3.42 -20.23
C THR A 190 -27.83 -4.37 -19.43
N ALA A 191 -28.31 -4.76 -18.25
CA ALA A 191 -27.61 -5.69 -17.37
C ALA A 191 -28.00 -7.15 -17.66
N VAL A 192 -27.03 -8.05 -17.58
CA VAL A 192 -27.27 -9.48 -17.44
C VAL A 192 -26.95 -9.83 -15.99
N ASN A 193 -27.96 -10.01 -15.15
CA ASN A 193 -27.76 -10.33 -13.75
C ASN A 193 -27.52 -11.83 -13.57
N VAL A 194 -26.45 -12.18 -12.87
CA VAL A 194 -26.09 -13.56 -12.52
C VAL A 194 -25.90 -13.62 -11.02
N GLY A 195 -26.71 -14.43 -10.33
CA GLY A 195 -26.68 -14.54 -8.87
C GLY A 195 -28.00 -14.13 -8.22
N LEU A 196 -27.93 -13.34 -7.14
CA LEU A 196 -29.11 -12.98 -6.34
C LEU A 196 -30.13 -12.19 -7.17
N GLU A 197 -31.38 -12.65 -7.14
CA GLU A 197 -32.49 -12.05 -7.87
C GLU A 197 -32.84 -10.64 -7.36
N SER A 198 -32.56 -10.34 -6.09
CA SER A 198 -32.77 -9.01 -5.51
C SER A 198 -31.99 -7.88 -6.20
N PHE A 199 -30.84 -8.20 -6.82
CA PHE A 199 -30.10 -7.22 -7.63
C PHE A 199 -30.80 -6.94 -8.96
N TYR A 200 -31.36 -7.97 -9.60
CA TYR A 200 -32.19 -7.79 -10.79
C TYR A 200 -33.41 -6.92 -10.47
N GLU A 201 -34.13 -7.23 -9.39
CA GLU A 201 -35.30 -6.43 -8.94
C GLU A 201 -34.92 -4.96 -8.69
N SER A 202 -33.77 -4.74 -8.04
CA SER A 202 -33.27 -3.38 -7.77
C SER A 202 -32.96 -2.58 -9.03
N ILE A 203 -32.40 -3.22 -10.07
CA ILE A 203 -32.09 -2.57 -11.34
C ILE A 203 -33.38 -2.19 -12.07
N VAL A 204 -34.36 -3.11 -12.13
CA VAL A 204 -35.66 -2.86 -12.78
C VAL A 204 -36.45 -1.78 -12.04
N ALA A 205 -36.46 -1.79 -10.71
CA ALA A 205 -37.16 -0.79 -9.90
C ALA A 205 -36.63 0.64 -10.10
N GLN A 206 -35.36 0.79 -10.45
CA GLN A 206 -34.72 2.08 -10.78
C GLN A 206 -34.92 2.51 -12.24
N GLY A 207 -35.72 1.77 -13.01
CA GLY A 207 -35.95 2.05 -14.44
C GLY A 207 -34.84 1.55 -15.36
N GLY A 208 -33.91 0.74 -14.85
CA GLY A 208 -32.88 0.08 -15.65
C GLY A 208 -33.43 -1.13 -16.41
N THR A 209 -32.70 -1.55 -17.46
CA THR A 209 -33.03 -2.78 -18.20
C THR A 209 -32.13 -3.91 -17.73
N ALA A 210 -32.70 -5.05 -17.33
CA ALA A 210 -31.95 -6.21 -16.90
C ALA A 210 -32.59 -7.53 -17.34
N VAL A 211 -31.80 -8.59 -17.44
CA VAL A 211 -32.24 -9.98 -17.58
C VAL A 211 -31.67 -10.81 -16.43
N GLN A 212 -32.51 -11.54 -15.71
CA GLN A 212 -32.07 -12.50 -14.69
C GLN A 212 -31.67 -13.82 -15.34
N VAL A 213 -30.45 -14.26 -15.09
CA VAL A 213 -29.99 -15.61 -15.45
C VAL A 213 -30.18 -16.52 -14.24
N ASP A 214 -31.02 -17.55 -14.37
CA ASP A 214 -31.12 -18.63 -13.38
C ASP A 214 -29.88 -19.53 -13.48
N TRP A 215 -28.77 -19.02 -12.94
CA TRP A 215 -27.51 -19.73 -12.84
C TRP A 215 -27.37 -20.34 -11.45
N ARG A 216 -26.92 -21.58 -11.40
CA ARG A 216 -26.58 -22.29 -10.16
C ARG A 216 -25.25 -23.02 -10.34
N PRO A 217 -24.41 -23.10 -9.30
CA PRO A 217 -23.21 -23.92 -9.37
C PRO A 217 -23.59 -25.38 -9.66
N PRO A 218 -22.82 -26.10 -10.49
CA PRO A 218 -23.10 -27.50 -10.79
C PRO A 218 -23.23 -28.32 -9.50
N ALA A 219 -24.19 -29.24 -9.47
CA ALA A 219 -24.52 -30.01 -8.26
C ALA A 219 -24.76 -29.17 -6.99
N GLY A 220 -25.23 -27.92 -7.14
CA GLY A 220 -25.49 -27.03 -6.02
C GLY A 220 -24.25 -26.61 -5.25
N GLY A 221 -23.06 -26.69 -5.86
CA GLY A 221 -21.79 -26.34 -5.21
C GLY A 221 -21.19 -27.48 -4.37
N ASN A 222 -21.76 -28.69 -4.41
CA ASN A 222 -21.17 -29.85 -3.74
C ASN A 222 -19.93 -30.34 -4.51
N GLU A 223 -18.75 -30.03 -3.99
CA GLU A 223 -17.44 -30.34 -4.61
C GLU A 223 -17.30 -31.81 -5.03
N ARG A 224 -17.80 -32.74 -4.21
CA ARG A 224 -17.72 -34.18 -4.51
C ARG A 224 -18.56 -34.55 -5.72
N LEU A 225 -19.80 -34.06 -5.81
CA LEU A 225 -20.68 -34.29 -6.95
C LEU A 225 -20.20 -33.56 -8.21
N MET A 226 -19.65 -32.36 -8.05
CA MET A 226 -19.00 -31.63 -9.16
C MET A 226 -17.82 -32.43 -9.73
N GLY A 227 -16.99 -33.03 -8.87
CA GLY A 227 -15.89 -33.91 -9.28
C GLY A 227 -16.36 -35.17 -10.00
N ILE A 228 -17.50 -35.75 -9.62
CA ILE A 228 -18.11 -36.90 -10.32
C ILE A 228 -18.66 -36.49 -11.69
N LEU A 229 -19.39 -35.37 -11.77
CA LEU A 229 -19.94 -34.84 -13.03
C LEU A 229 -18.84 -34.49 -14.04
N ALA A 230 -17.73 -33.91 -13.57
CA ALA A 230 -16.58 -33.60 -14.42
C ALA A 230 -15.95 -34.86 -15.02
N LYS A 231 -15.81 -35.94 -14.23
CA LYS A 231 -15.29 -37.24 -14.70
C LYS A 231 -16.22 -37.93 -15.69
N LEU A 232 -17.53 -37.74 -15.56
CA LEU A 232 -18.53 -38.27 -16.51
C LEU A 232 -18.50 -37.54 -17.86
N LYS A 233 -18.24 -36.22 -17.87
CA LYS A 233 -18.12 -35.43 -19.09
C LYS A 233 -16.83 -35.64 -19.88
N GLN A 234 -15.80 -36.26 -19.29
CA GLN A 234 -14.53 -36.57 -19.95
C GLN A 234 -14.53 -37.89 -20.74
N LYS A 235 -15.67 -38.60 -20.79
CA LYS A 235 -15.74 -39.95 -21.38
C LYS A 235 -16.24 -40.01 -22.83
N ASP A 236 -16.34 -38.88 -23.50
CA ASP A 236 -16.56 -38.75 -24.95
C ASP A 236 -15.32 -38.15 -25.64
#